data_AF-A0A8J3ZYZ1-F1
#
_entry.id   AF-A0A8J3ZYZ1-F1
#
_cell.length_a   1.000
_cell.length_b   1.000
_cell.length_c   1.000
_cell.angle_alpha   90.00
_cell.angle_beta   90.00
_cell.angle_gamma   90.00
#
_symmetry.space_group_name_H-M   'P 1'
#
loop_
_entity.id
_entity.type
_entity.pdbx_description
1 polymer ?
#
loop_
_entity_poly.entity_id
_entity_poly.type
_entity_poly.pdbx_seq_one_letter_code
_entity_poly.pdbx_strand_id
1 'polypeptide(L)'
;MPGPSAKYVERAGQFGRAVEIGAQALSGHPEDGDMIEFGEELTELMQQPPQTLAGLRHLETAFFTYWNEATGPHVDRFWEQVAAEGLPFERKDVLGDVLRRGRISNAGEHEVVVDHLVVAEQEGRITADEAARLSTYIGHYENRASRRTRHSAP
;
A
#
# COMPACT_ATOMS: atom_id res chain seq x y z
N MET A 1 2.80 -8.87 -33.67
CA MET A 1 3.49 -8.46 -32.44
C MET A 1 3.91 -9.73 -31.71
N PRO A 2 5.16 -9.87 -31.24
CA PRO A 2 5.53 -10.98 -30.37
C PRO A 2 4.67 -10.95 -29.10
N GLY A 3 4.27 -12.12 -28.60
CA GLY A 3 3.48 -12.26 -27.37
C GLY A 3 4.24 -11.80 -26.11
N PRO A 4 3.60 -11.83 -24.93
CA PRO A 4 4.22 -11.41 -23.69
C PRO A 4 5.43 -12.30 -23.33
N SER A 5 6.41 -11.72 -22.65
CA SER A 5 7.56 -12.47 -22.14
C SER A 5 7.15 -13.47 -21.06
N ALA A 6 7.89 -14.57 -20.88
CA ALA A 6 7.63 -15.54 -19.81
C ALA A 6 7.58 -14.89 -18.40
N LYS A 7 8.50 -13.94 -18.15
CA LYS A 7 8.51 -13.14 -16.89
C LYS A 7 7.24 -12.33 -16.69
N TYR A 8 6.66 -11.83 -17.78
CA TYR A 8 5.38 -11.11 -17.71
C TYR A 8 4.27 -12.07 -17.33
N VAL A 9 4.17 -13.22 -18.01
CA VAL A 9 3.12 -14.22 -17.77
C VAL A 9 3.16 -14.72 -16.32
N GLU A 10 4.34 -15.05 -15.81
CA GLU A 10 4.54 -15.48 -14.43
C GLU A 10 4.08 -14.40 -13.43
N ARG A 11 4.57 -13.16 -13.60
CA ARG A 11 4.26 -12.06 -12.68
C ARG A 11 2.80 -11.63 -12.76
N ALA A 12 2.20 -11.63 -13.95
CA ALA A 12 0.78 -11.34 -14.15
C ALA A 12 -0.10 -12.44 -13.52
N GLY A 13 0.33 -13.70 -13.55
CA GLY A 13 -0.34 -14.78 -12.82
C GLY A 13 -0.31 -14.58 -11.30
N GLN A 14 0.85 -14.22 -10.75
CA GLN A 14 0.97 -13.89 -9.32
C GLN A 14 0.10 -12.69 -8.94
N PHE A 15 0.09 -11.65 -9.76
CA PHE A 15 -0.72 -10.47 -9.52
C PHE A 15 -2.22 -10.76 -9.62
N GLY A 16 -2.67 -11.52 -10.64
CA GLY A 16 -4.05 -11.98 -10.76
C GLY A 16 -4.50 -12.79 -9.53
N ARG A 17 -3.61 -13.63 -8.98
CA ARG A 17 -3.90 -14.35 -7.74
C ARG A 17 -4.07 -13.41 -6.54
N ALA A 18 -3.25 -12.37 -6.43
CA ALA A 18 -3.43 -11.35 -5.40
C ALA A 18 -4.78 -10.61 -5.54
N VAL A 19 -5.23 -10.32 -6.77
CA VAL A 19 -6.55 -9.72 -7.02
C VAL A 19 -7.68 -10.63 -6.52
N GLU A 20 -7.61 -11.94 -6.80
CA GLU A 20 -8.59 -12.91 -6.30
C GLU A 20 -8.65 -12.97 -4.77
N ILE A 21 -7.48 -12.95 -4.11
CA ILE A 21 -7.42 -12.90 -2.64
C ILE A 21 -8.07 -11.61 -2.13
N GLY A 22 -7.84 -10.48 -2.81
CA GLY A 22 -8.49 -9.21 -2.49
C GLY A 22 -10.02 -9.28 -2.58
N ALA A 23 -10.55 -9.83 -3.66
CA ALA A 23 -11.99 -10.02 -3.82
C ALA A 23 -12.59 -10.94 -2.74
N GLN A 24 -11.87 -12.00 -2.35
CA GLN A 24 -12.29 -12.88 -1.26
C GLN A 24 -12.26 -12.19 0.11
N ALA A 25 -11.26 -11.35 0.36
CA ALA A 25 -11.18 -10.57 1.59
C ALA A 25 -12.32 -9.55 1.71
N LEU A 26 -12.79 -9.01 0.58
CA LEU A 26 -13.87 -8.02 0.50
C LEU A 26 -15.28 -8.61 0.32
N SER A 27 -15.44 -9.93 0.17
CA SER A 27 -16.76 -10.51 -0.15
C SER A 27 -17.84 -10.29 0.93
N GLY A 28 -17.44 -9.88 2.14
CA GLY A 28 -18.33 -9.49 3.24
C GLY A 28 -18.48 -7.98 3.45
N HIS A 29 -17.87 -7.16 2.58
CA HIS A 29 -17.76 -5.71 2.68
C HIS A 29 -18.38 -5.04 1.44
N PRO A 30 -19.72 -4.96 1.36
CA PRO A 30 -20.40 -4.37 0.20
C PRO A 30 -20.05 -2.89 -0.02
N GLU A 31 -19.65 -2.17 1.04
CA GLU A 31 -19.12 -0.80 0.97
C GLU A 31 -17.82 -0.67 0.16
N ASP A 32 -17.06 -1.77 0.02
CA ASP A 32 -15.82 -1.85 -0.74
C ASP A 32 -16.03 -2.52 -2.12
N GLY A 33 -17.28 -2.66 -2.58
CA GLY A 33 -17.62 -3.32 -3.85
C GLY A 33 -16.87 -2.73 -5.06
N ASP A 34 -16.69 -1.41 -5.10
CA ASP A 34 -15.93 -0.71 -6.14
C ASP A 34 -14.49 -1.21 -6.26
N MET A 35 -13.87 -1.68 -5.16
CA MET A 35 -12.51 -2.21 -5.16
C MET A 35 -12.44 -3.62 -5.77
N ILE A 36 -13.53 -4.40 -5.67
CA ILE A 36 -13.64 -5.70 -6.36
C ILE A 36 -13.73 -5.47 -7.87
N GLU A 37 -14.63 -4.59 -8.30
CA GLU A 37 -14.80 -4.22 -9.71
C GLU A 37 -13.50 -3.66 -10.29
N PHE A 38 -12.82 -2.78 -9.56
CA PHE A 38 -11.50 -2.27 -9.95
C PHE A 38 -10.46 -3.39 -10.12
N GLY A 39 -10.44 -4.38 -9.23
CA GLY A 39 -9.59 -5.56 -9.38
C GLY A 39 -9.84 -6.31 -10.69
N GLU A 40 -11.12 -6.54 -11.03
CA GLU A 40 -11.52 -7.19 -12.28
C GLU A 40 -11.06 -6.39 -13.50
N GLU A 41 -11.28 -5.07 -13.52
CA GLU A 41 -10.80 -4.19 -14.58
C GLU A 41 -9.29 -4.29 -14.79
N LEU A 42 -8.50 -4.32 -13.70
CA LEU A 42 -7.05 -4.50 -13.80
C LEU A 42 -6.68 -5.84 -14.43
N THR A 43 -7.40 -6.93 -14.12
CA THR A 43 -7.13 -8.23 -14.73
C THR A 43 -7.41 -8.25 -16.23
N GLU A 44 -8.42 -7.51 -16.69
CA GLU A 44 -8.69 -7.33 -18.12
C GLU A 44 -7.60 -6.51 -18.80
N LEU A 45 -7.16 -5.40 -18.17
CA LEU A 45 -6.10 -4.53 -18.68
C LEU A 45 -4.76 -5.29 -18.83
N MET A 46 -4.45 -6.24 -17.95
CA MET A 46 -3.28 -7.10 -18.09
C MET A 46 -3.27 -7.94 -19.38
N GLN A 47 -4.42 -8.19 -19.99
CA GLN A 47 -4.52 -8.94 -21.25
C GLN A 47 -4.37 -8.03 -22.47
N GLN A 48 -4.42 -6.71 -22.29
CA GLN A 48 -4.34 -5.75 -23.39
C GLN A 48 -2.88 -5.45 -23.78
N PRO A 49 -2.54 -5.45 -25.08
CA PRO A 49 -1.22 -5.02 -25.53
C PRO A 49 -1.04 -3.49 -25.38
N PRO A 50 0.18 -3.00 -25.06
CA PRO A 50 1.41 -3.77 -24.90
C PRO A 50 1.60 -4.35 -23.48
N GLN A 51 1.82 -5.65 -23.40
CA GLN A 51 2.05 -6.40 -22.16
C GLN A 51 3.51 -6.29 -21.71
N THR A 52 3.82 -5.20 -21.00
CA THR A 52 5.18 -4.90 -20.52
C THR A 52 5.28 -5.01 -19.00
N LEU A 53 6.46 -5.36 -18.49
CA LEU A 53 6.70 -5.38 -17.03
C LEU A 53 6.54 -3.99 -16.39
N ALA A 54 6.77 -2.91 -17.15
CA ALA A 54 6.55 -1.56 -16.65
C ALA A 54 5.06 -1.25 -16.47
N GLY A 55 4.24 -1.58 -17.48
CA GLY A 55 2.78 -1.48 -17.39
C GLY A 55 2.21 -2.30 -16.24
N LEU A 56 2.65 -3.56 -16.10
CA LEU A 56 2.22 -4.44 -15.01
C LEU A 56 2.52 -3.85 -13.63
N ARG A 57 3.71 -3.27 -13.42
CA ARG A 57 4.05 -2.58 -12.16
C ARG A 57 3.14 -1.40 -11.84
N HIS A 58 2.64 -0.69 -12.85
CA HIS A 58 1.68 0.38 -12.63
C HIS A 58 0.33 -0.17 -12.16
N LEU A 59 -0.15 -1.27 -12.76
CA LEU A 59 -1.38 -1.94 -12.32
C LEU A 59 -1.23 -2.50 -10.89
N GLU A 60 -0.11 -3.17 -10.60
CA GLU A 60 0.22 -3.63 -9.24
C GLU A 60 0.19 -2.47 -8.25
N THR A 61 0.87 -1.35 -8.57
CA THR A 61 0.89 -0.18 -7.69
C THR A 61 -0.52 0.34 -7.43
N ALA A 62 -1.36 0.46 -8.47
CA ALA A 62 -2.71 0.96 -8.32
C ALA A 62 -3.56 0.06 -7.41
N PHE A 63 -3.48 -1.27 -7.58
CA PHE A 63 -4.18 -2.22 -6.73
C PHE A 63 -3.69 -2.21 -5.28
N PHE A 64 -2.37 -2.29 -5.08
CA PHE A 64 -1.80 -2.39 -3.74
C PHE A 64 -1.84 -1.08 -2.95
N THR A 65 -2.12 0.07 -3.56
CA THR A 65 -2.31 1.32 -2.82
C THR A 65 -3.41 1.18 -1.78
N TYR A 66 -4.60 0.69 -2.18
CA TYR A 66 -5.71 0.43 -1.24
C TYR A 66 -5.25 -0.47 -0.09
N TRP A 67 -4.65 -1.63 -0.39
CA TRP A 67 -4.24 -2.60 0.65
C TRP A 67 -3.12 -2.11 1.57
N ASN A 68 -2.31 -1.13 1.12
CA ASN A 68 -1.27 -0.54 1.96
C ASN A 68 -1.80 0.62 2.83
N GLU A 69 -2.84 1.31 2.39
CA GLU A 69 -3.38 2.50 3.07
C GLU A 69 -4.61 2.16 3.93
N ALA A 70 -5.39 1.17 3.54
CA ALA A 70 -6.56 0.71 4.27
C ALA A 70 -6.18 -0.04 5.55
N THR A 71 -7.15 -0.14 6.46
CA THR A 71 -7.03 -0.90 7.71
C THR A 71 -8.27 -1.74 7.98
N GLY A 72 -8.10 -2.72 8.87
CA GLY A 72 -9.17 -3.57 9.36
C GLY A 72 -8.89 -5.05 9.15
N PRO A 73 -9.71 -5.92 9.76
CA PRO A 73 -9.49 -7.37 9.71
C PRO A 73 -9.45 -7.95 8.29
N HIS A 74 -10.13 -7.34 7.32
CA HIS A 74 -10.10 -7.76 5.92
C HIS A 74 -8.76 -7.47 5.25
N VAL A 75 -8.13 -6.33 5.57
CA VAL A 75 -6.79 -5.97 5.08
C VAL A 75 -5.73 -6.89 5.67
N ASP A 76 -5.84 -7.21 6.97
CA ASP A 76 -4.90 -8.13 7.60
C ASP A 76 -5.04 -9.54 7.01
N ARG A 77 -6.28 -10.02 6.83
CA ARG A 77 -6.55 -11.30 6.16
C ARG A 77 -6.00 -11.35 4.74
N PHE A 78 -6.12 -10.26 3.98
CA PHE A 78 -5.54 -10.16 2.65
C PHE A 78 -4.03 -10.40 2.68
N TRP A 79 -3.29 -9.67 3.52
CA TRP A 79 -1.84 -9.79 3.59
C TRP A 79 -1.38 -11.14 4.16
N GLU A 80 -2.10 -11.68 5.15
CA GLU A 80 -1.87 -13.03 5.67
C GLU A 80 -2.00 -14.08 4.56
N GLN A 81 -3.02 -13.97 3.71
CA GLN A 81 -3.26 -14.94 2.65
C GLN A 81 -2.29 -14.79 1.47
N VAL A 82 -1.92 -13.55 1.10
CA VAL A 82 -0.83 -13.28 0.15
C VAL A 82 0.48 -13.95 0.61
N ALA A 83 0.81 -13.81 1.89
CA ALA A 83 2.01 -14.43 2.48
C ALA A 83 1.89 -15.96 2.55
N ALA A 84 0.74 -16.48 2.97
CA ALA A 84 0.49 -17.92 3.08
C ALA A 84 0.59 -18.65 1.73
N GLU A 85 0.25 -17.97 0.64
CA GLU A 85 0.37 -18.49 -0.72
C GLU A 85 1.76 -18.27 -1.35
N GLY A 86 2.68 -17.65 -0.61
CA GLY A 86 4.06 -17.42 -1.07
C GLY A 86 4.16 -16.45 -2.24
N LEU A 87 3.21 -15.51 -2.36
CA LEU A 87 3.24 -14.49 -3.40
C LEU A 87 4.33 -13.43 -3.08
N PRO A 88 5.01 -12.87 -4.09
CA PRO A 88 6.15 -11.96 -3.87
C PRO A 88 5.71 -10.50 -3.61
N PHE A 89 4.61 -10.32 -2.88
CA PHE A 89 4.07 -9.01 -2.52
C PHE A 89 4.05 -8.87 -1.00
N GLU A 90 4.53 -7.75 -0.51
CA GLU A 90 4.67 -7.49 0.92
C GLU A 90 3.94 -6.20 1.28
N ARG A 91 3.27 -6.21 2.43
CA ARG A 91 2.70 -4.99 3.03
C ARG A 91 3.85 -4.03 3.32
N LYS A 92 3.70 -2.77 2.90
CA LYS A 92 4.68 -1.74 3.20
C LYS A 92 4.66 -1.41 4.69
N ASP A 93 5.78 -1.59 5.37
CA ASP A 93 5.98 -1.13 6.74
C ASP A 93 6.40 0.34 6.76
N VAL A 94 5.42 1.22 6.55
CA VAL A 94 5.65 2.67 6.50
C VAL A 94 6.19 3.19 7.84
N LEU A 95 5.71 2.66 8.96
CA LEU A 95 6.17 3.07 10.29
C LEU A 95 7.65 2.71 10.49
N GLY A 96 8.03 1.47 10.19
CA GLY A 96 9.41 1.01 10.27
C GLY A 96 10.33 1.71 9.29
N ASP A 97 9.90 2.00 8.07
CA ASP A 97 10.68 2.75 7.09
C ASP A 97 10.91 4.20 7.53
N VAL A 98 9.89 4.87 8.09
CA VAL A 98 10.02 6.22 8.66
C VAL A 98 10.95 6.20 9.88
N LEU A 99 10.82 5.22 10.77
CA LEU A 99 11.70 5.04 11.94
C LEU A 99 13.16 4.85 11.53
N ARG A 100 13.43 3.93 10.59
CA ARG A 100 14.77 3.63 10.08
C ARG A 100 15.43 4.85 9.42
N ARG A 101 14.63 5.65 8.72
CA ARG A 101 15.10 6.86 8.03
C ARG A 101 15.15 8.09 8.94
N GLY A 102 14.44 8.09 10.06
CA GLY A 102 14.37 9.19 11.01
C GLY A 102 13.62 10.43 10.51
N ARG A 103 12.77 10.30 9.48
CA ARG A 103 11.95 11.41 8.94
C ARG A 103 10.80 10.93 8.06
N ILE A 104 9.73 11.72 8.05
CA ILE A 104 8.64 11.68 7.08
C ILE A 104 9.03 12.52 5.85
N SER A 105 8.83 11.96 4.66
CA SER A 105 9.31 12.51 3.38
C SER A 105 8.21 13.08 2.50
N ASN A 106 6.97 12.62 2.64
CA ASN A 106 5.83 13.07 1.84
C ASN A 106 4.52 13.03 2.65
N ALA A 107 3.43 13.51 2.04
CA ALA A 107 2.13 13.62 2.69
C ALA A 107 1.47 12.26 2.99
N GLY A 108 1.57 11.29 2.07
CA GLY A 108 1.00 9.96 2.31
C GLY A 108 1.67 9.24 3.49
N GLU A 109 3.00 9.34 3.61
CA GLU A 109 3.69 8.83 4.80
C GLU A 109 3.26 9.56 6.09
N HIS A 110 2.96 10.87 6.02
CA HIS A 110 2.50 11.62 7.19
C HIS A 110 1.13 11.13 7.65
N GLU A 111 0.19 10.96 6.73
CA GLU A 111 -1.16 10.45 6.98
C GLU A 111 -1.12 9.06 7.62
N VAL A 112 -0.42 8.12 6.98
CA VAL A 112 -0.26 6.74 7.48
C VAL A 112 0.38 6.71 8.87
N VAL A 113 1.39 7.55 9.13
CA VAL A 113 2.02 7.61 10.46
C VAL A 113 1.07 8.19 11.50
N VAL A 114 0.33 9.25 11.19
CA VAL A 114 -0.66 9.84 12.12
C VAL A 114 -1.77 8.85 12.45
N ASP A 115 -2.33 8.19 11.45
CA ASP A 115 -3.50 7.32 11.60
C ASP A 115 -3.16 6.02 12.34
N HIS A 116 -1.95 5.48 12.16
CA HIS A 116 -1.58 4.20 12.76
C HIS A 116 -0.71 4.29 14.00
N LEU A 117 -0.18 5.46 14.37
CA LEU A 117 0.76 5.59 15.48
C LEU A 117 0.23 4.92 16.76
N VAL A 118 -0.97 5.32 17.20
CA VAL A 118 -1.57 4.86 18.46
C VAL A 118 -1.94 3.38 18.38
N VAL A 119 -2.52 2.96 17.26
CA VAL A 119 -2.96 1.57 17.04
C VAL A 119 -1.75 0.63 17.03
N ALA A 120 -0.68 1.00 16.33
CA ALA A 120 0.54 0.20 16.25
C ALA A 120 1.24 0.06 17.61
N GLU A 121 1.19 1.08 18.46
CA GLU A 121 1.71 1.00 19.83
C GLU A 121 0.85 0.06 20.69
N GLN A 122 -0.48 0.19 20.63
CA GLN A 122 -1.42 -0.65 21.39
C GLN A 122 -1.33 -2.13 21.01
N GLU A 123 -1.11 -2.43 19.74
CA GLU A 123 -0.92 -3.78 19.21
C GLU A 123 0.50 -4.32 19.43
N GLY A 124 1.41 -3.50 19.99
CA GLY A 124 2.81 -3.89 20.21
C GLY A 124 3.65 -4.04 18.93
N ARG A 125 3.16 -3.52 17.79
CA ARG A 125 3.91 -3.48 16.52
C ARG A 125 5.05 -2.47 16.58
N ILE A 126 4.95 -1.46 17.43
CA ILE A 126 6.01 -0.51 17.77
C ILE A 126 6.10 -0.35 19.29
N THR A 127 7.28 -0.01 19.79
CA THR A 127 7.50 0.32 21.21
C THR A 127 7.08 1.75 21.54
N ALA A 128 6.89 2.06 22.83
CA ALA A 128 6.62 3.44 23.28
C ALA A 128 7.73 4.43 22.87
N ASP A 129 9.00 3.99 22.88
CA ASP A 129 10.12 4.80 22.40
C ASP A 129 10.04 5.07 20.90
N GLU A 130 9.63 4.07 20.11
CA GLU A 130 9.36 4.23 18.67
C GLU A 130 8.20 5.18 18.40
N ALA A 131 7.11 5.07 19.16
CA ALA A 131 5.97 5.96 19.07
C ALA A 131 6.35 7.41 19.38
N ALA A 132 7.19 7.64 20.40
CA ALA A 132 7.70 8.97 20.74
C ALA A 132 8.58 9.57 19.61
N ARG A 133 9.41 8.75 18.96
CA ARG A 133 10.21 9.17 17.80
C ARG A 133 9.32 9.54 16.60
N LEU A 134 8.34 8.69 16.28
CA LEU A 134 7.39 8.97 15.19
C LEU A 134 6.59 10.26 15.45
N SER A 135 6.14 10.48 16.69
CA SER A 135 5.49 11.74 17.10
C SER A 135 6.38 12.96 16.85
N THR A 136 7.67 12.84 17.15
CA THR A 136 8.64 13.90 16.88
C THR A 136 8.78 14.17 15.38
N TYR A 137 8.80 13.12 14.56
CA TYR A 137 8.90 13.24 13.10
C TYR A 137 7.66 13.84 12.45
N ILE A 138 6.46 13.55 12.98
CA ILE A 138 5.20 14.22 12.61
C ILE A 138 5.36 15.73 12.81
N GLY A 139 5.73 16.16 14.02
CA GLY A 139 5.90 17.59 14.32
C GLY A 139 6.97 18.27 13.45
N HIS A 140 8.07 17.58 13.11
CA HIS A 140 9.07 18.11 12.19
C HIS A 140 8.55 18.27 10.75
N TYR A 141 7.69 17.38 10.28
CA TYR A 141 7.09 17.47 8.95
C TYR A 141 6.11 18.65 8.86
N GLU A 142 5.19 18.78 9.82
CA GLU A 142 4.18 19.84 9.88
C GLU A 142 4.81 21.24 10.00
N ASN A 143 5.88 21.37 10.78
CA ASN A 143 6.64 22.61 10.90
C ASN A 143 7.32 23.01 9.58
N ARG A 144 7.85 22.04 8.82
CA ARG A 144 8.42 22.29 7.49
C ARG A 144 7.36 22.71 6.47
N ALA A 145 6.19 22.06 6.50
CA ALA A 145 5.07 22.40 5.64
C ALA A 145 4.57 23.84 5.89
N SER A 146 4.39 24.19 7.16
CA SER A 146 3.99 25.53 7.61
C SER A 146 4.96 26.65 7.22
N ARG A 147 6.27 26.35 7.17
CA ARG A 147 7.29 27.33 6.74
C ARG A 147 7.26 27.57 5.23
N ARG A 148 6.96 26.54 4.43
CA ARG A 148 6.84 26.66 2.97
C ARG A 148 5.64 27.50 2.56
N THR A 149 4.49 27.35 3.21
CA THR A 149 3.30 28.17 2.94
C THR A 149 3.50 29.64 3.30
N ARG A 150 4.27 29.95 4.35
CA ARG A 150 4.57 31.34 4.76
C ARG A 150 5.56 32.07 3.86
N HIS A 151 6.44 31.37 3.14
CA HIS A 151 7.40 31.97 2.21
C HIS A 151 6.89 32.08 0.77
N SER A 152 5.72 31.51 0.46
CA SER A 152 5.08 31.56 -0.85
C SER A 152 3.89 32.53 -0.92
N ALA A 153 3.62 33.29 0.15
CA ALA A 153 2.64 34.37 0.15
C ALA A 153 3.32 35.67 -0.35
N PRO A 154 2.74 36.38 -1.33
CA PRO A 154 3.31 37.60 -1.91
C PRO A 154 3.40 38.76 -0.92
#